data_AF-A0A3P7S9R1-F1
#
_entry.id   AF-A0A3P7S9R1-F1
#
_cell.length_a   1.000
_cell.length_b   1.000
_cell.length_c   1.000
_cell.angle_alpha   90.00
_cell.angle_beta   90.00
_cell.angle_gamma   90.00
#
_symmetry.space_group_name_H-M   'P 1'
#
loop_
_entity.id
_entity.type
_entity.pdbx_description
1 polymer ?
#
loop_
_entity_poly.entity_id
_entity_poly.type
_entity_poly.pdbx_seq_one_letter_code
_entity_poly.pdbx_strand_id
1 'polypeptide(L)'
;MNSELDQKNMLNMFSDSLVPNELNRFEYDPNLIADFEYDKNFRRTTLKFNCYVTSILHFGATDDMKKLLNENFVEQYPFVQITYSKIKSIEYELLKLAHFCDFDDIVVAYAYVFFEKLIFKVFKFFGIIKKPNRKLIAGAALLIAAKITDFGTVRVSKVVEVG
;
A
#
# COMPACT_ATOMS: atom_id res chain seq x y z
N MET A 1 31.74 9.44 9.76
CA MET A 1 31.05 10.25 10.79
C MET A 1 29.54 10.42 10.52
N ASN A 2 29.05 10.61 9.29
CA ASN A 2 27.60 10.77 9.05
C ASN A 2 26.78 9.46 9.11
N SER A 3 27.38 8.29 8.84
CA SER A 3 26.63 7.01 8.77
C SER A 3 26.08 6.52 10.12
N GLU A 4 26.83 6.72 11.22
CA GLU A 4 26.39 6.31 12.56
C GLU A 4 25.29 7.23 13.12
N LEU A 5 25.33 8.52 12.76
CA LEU A 5 24.29 9.48 13.12
C LEU A 5 22.99 9.14 12.38
N ASP A 6 23.06 8.78 11.09
CA ASP A 6 21.90 8.32 10.31
C ASP A 6 21.32 7.02 10.87
N GLN A 7 22.16 6.07 11.29
CA GLN A 7 21.72 4.83 11.92
C GLN A 7 21.09 5.05 13.30
N LYS A 8 21.70 5.89 14.15
CA LYS A 8 21.13 6.28 15.46
C LYS A 8 19.81 7.03 15.29
N ASN A 9 19.72 7.92 14.31
CA ASN A 9 18.46 8.60 14.00
C ASN A 9 17.39 7.61 13.53
N MET A 10 17.74 6.62 12.70
CA MET A 10 16.82 5.54 12.31
C MET A 10 16.39 4.66 13.49
N LEU A 11 17.33 4.25 14.36
CA LEU A 11 17.05 3.39 15.52
C LEU A 11 16.25 4.12 16.61
N ASN A 12 16.59 5.38 16.92
CA ASN A 12 15.84 6.21 17.84
C ASN A 12 14.43 6.51 17.32
N MET A 13 14.22 6.50 16.00
CA MET A 13 12.89 6.60 15.37
C MET A 13 11.99 5.40 15.68
N PHE A 14 12.57 4.24 15.97
CA PHE A 14 11.84 3.03 16.37
C PHE A 14 11.85 2.80 17.89
N SER A 15 12.84 3.33 18.63
CA SER A 15 13.02 3.04 20.07
C SER A 15 12.37 4.05 21.00
N ASP A 16 12.34 5.35 20.68
CA ASP A 16 12.04 6.36 21.69
C ASP A 16 10.56 6.75 21.69
N SER A 17 9.83 6.11 22.59
CA SER A 17 8.60 6.59 23.24
C SER A 17 7.31 6.65 22.39
N LEU A 18 6.76 5.47 22.09
CA LEU A 18 5.34 5.32 21.74
C LEU A 18 4.46 5.70 22.95
N VAL A 19 4.04 6.97 23.02
CA VAL A 19 2.92 7.37 23.90
C VAL A 19 1.66 6.63 23.41
N PRO A 20 0.92 5.90 24.26
CA PRO A 20 -0.17 5.01 23.84
C PRO A 20 -1.24 5.66 22.95
N ASN A 21 -1.45 6.97 23.08
CA ASN A 21 -2.47 7.70 22.31
C ASN A 21 -2.07 8.03 20.86
N GLU A 22 -0.78 7.92 20.49
CA GLU A 22 -0.36 8.05 19.08
C GLU A 22 -0.63 6.76 18.28
N LEU A 23 -0.83 5.61 18.95
CA LEU A 23 -1.12 4.33 18.29
C LEU A 23 -2.40 4.37 17.44
N ASN A 24 -3.43 5.13 17.87
CA ASN A 24 -4.65 5.29 17.07
C ASN A 24 -4.45 6.14 15.81
N ARG A 25 -3.47 7.06 15.78
CA ARG A 25 -3.11 7.78 14.53
C ARG A 25 -2.33 6.93 13.55
N PHE A 26 -1.90 5.75 13.99
CA PHE A 26 -1.15 4.77 13.24
C PHE A 26 -2.00 3.56 12.82
N GLU A 27 -3.29 3.58 13.12
CA GLU A 27 -4.25 2.55 12.75
C GLU A 27 -4.35 2.50 11.22
N TYR A 28 -3.80 1.42 10.67
CA TYR A 28 -3.90 1.14 9.26
C TYR A 28 -5.30 0.61 9.00
N ASP A 29 -6.06 1.32 8.18
CA ASP A 29 -7.31 0.80 7.66
C ASP A 29 -7.01 -0.07 6.42
N PRO A 30 -7.25 -1.41 6.49
CA PRO A 30 -7.00 -2.32 5.39
C PRO A 30 -7.85 -2.04 4.15
N ASN A 31 -8.92 -1.28 4.30
CA ASN A 31 -9.84 -1.00 3.21
C ASN A 31 -9.54 0.30 2.48
N LEU A 32 -8.53 1.10 2.87
CA LEU A 32 -8.29 2.43 2.25
C LEU A 32 -8.16 2.40 0.71
N ILE A 33 -7.40 1.43 0.17
CA ILE A 33 -7.28 1.27 -1.28
C ILE A 33 -8.49 0.51 -1.86
N ALA A 34 -8.99 -0.50 -1.15
CA ALA A 34 -10.11 -1.30 -1.61
C ALA A 34 -11.41 -0.48 -1.74
N ASP A 35 -11.68 0.39 -0.78
CA ASP A 35 -12.81 1.33 -0.78
C ASP A 35 -12.62 2.38 -1.87
N PHE A 36 -11.40 2.87 -2.09
CA PHE A 36 -11.12 3.76 -3.22
C PHE A 36 -11.39 3.09 -4.58
N GLU A 37 -11.00 1.82 -4.72
CA GLU A 37 -11.32 0.98 -5.88
C GLU A 37 -12.83 0.76 -6.03
N TYR A 38 -13.54 0.52 -4.93
CA TYR A 38 -14.96 0.26 -4.92
C TYR A 38 -15.77 1.52 -5.28
N ASP A 39 -15.51 2.64 -4.63
CA ASP A 39 -16.26 3.89 -4.79
C ASP A 39 -16.03 4.55 -6.15
N LYS A 40 -14.81 4.47 -6.71
CA LYS A 40 -14.41 5.31 -7.86
C LYS A 40 -14.16 4.57 -9.17
N ASN A 41 -14.28 3.24 -9.21
CA ASN A 41 -14.39 2.51 -10.47
C ASN A 41 -15.75 2.72 -11.19
N PHE A 42 -16.54 3.70 -10.77
CA PHE A 42 -17.84 3.97 -11.35
C PHE A 42 -17.71 4.60 -12.73
N ARG A 43 -17.53 3.72 -13.71
CA ARG A 43 -18.05 3.96 -15.05
C ARG A 43 -19.56 4.16 -15.04
N ARG A 44 -20.31 3.99 -13.94
CA ARG A 44 -21.74 3.63 -13.97
C ARG A 44 -22.61 4.42 -12.98
N THR A 45 -23.09 5.64 -13.20
CA THR A 45 -24.02 6.29 -12.24
C THR A 45 -25.30 5.48 -11.99
N THR A 46 -25.55 5.03 -10.76
CA THR A 46 -26.79 4.32 -10.39
C THR A 46 -27.84 5.30 -9.85
N LEU A 47 -29.01 5.33 -10.50
CA LEU A 47 -30.18 6.10 -10.10
C LEU A 47 -31.23 5.13 -9.52
N LYS A 48 -31.68 5.40 -8.28
CA LYS A 48 -32.71 4.61 -7.61
C LYS A 48 -34.04 5.34 -7.68
N PHE A 49 -35.04 4.73 -8.30
CA PHE A 49 -36.42 5.20 -8.33
C PHE A 49 -37.32 4.21 -7.58
N ASN A 50 -38.52 4.63 -7.17
CA ASN A 50 -39.40 3.83 -6.31
C ASN A 50 -39.73 2.43 -6.85
N CYS A 51 -39.74 2.25 -8.17
CA CYS A 51 -40.08 0.98 -8.82
C CYS A 51 -38.98 0.43 -9.75
N TYR A 52 -37.86 1.12 -9.93
CA TYR A 52 -36.79 0.67 -10.82
C TYR A 52 -35.43 1.28 -10.45
N VAL A 53 -34.36 0.56 -10.79
CA VAL A 53 -32.98 1.04 -10.65
C VAL A 53 -32.39 1.19 -12.04
N THR A 54 -31.98 2.40 -12.40
CA THR A 54 -31.32 2.69 -13.68
C THR A 54 -29.83 2.89 -13.47
N SER A 55 -29.03 2.63 -14.50
CA SER A 55 -27.58 2.81 -14.43
C SER A 55 -27.05 3.41 -15.72
N ILE A 56 -26.36 4.55 -15.60
CA ILE A 56 -25.78 5.29 -16.72
C ILE A 56 -24.30 4.94 -16.80
N LEU A 57 -23.90 4.21 -17.84
CA LEU A 57 -22.50 3.91 -18.08
C LEU A 57 -21.82 5.09 -18.83
N HIS A 58 -20.94 5.80 -18.15
CA HIS A 58 -20.04 6.82 -18.67
C HIS A 58 -18.99 6.19 -19.58
N PHE A 59 -19.15 6.38 -20.88
CA PHE A 59 -18.16 6.03 -21.89
C PHE A 59 -17.30 7.27 -22.19
N GLY A 60 -16.07 7.28 -21.68
CA GLY A 60 -15.06 8.27 -22.02
C GLY A 60 -13.82 7.62 -22.63
N ALA A 61 -12.94 8.41 -23.23
CA ALA A 61 -11.62 7.91 -23.62
C ALA A 61 -10.90 7.36 -22.38
N THR A 62 -10.21 6.23 -22.52
CA THR A 62 -9.57 5.57 -21.36
C THR A 62 -8.58 6.46 -20.64
N ASP A 63 -7.99 7.45 -21.32
CA ASP A 63 -7.05 8.41 -20.75
C ASP A 63 -7.75 9.49 -19.92
N ASP A 64 -8.88 10.02 -20.37
CA ASP A 64 -9.71 10.96 -19.59
C ASP A 64 -10.20 10.29 -18.29
N MET A 65 -10.55 9.01 -18.37
CA MET A 65 -10.99 8.25 -17.20
C MET A 65 -9.85 8.00 -16.21
N LYS A 66 -8.66 7.64 -16.71
CA LYS A 66 -7.46 7.54 -15.86
C LYS A 66 -7.12 8.87 -15.22
N LYS A 67 -7.26 9.97 -15.96
CA LYS A 67 -7.03 11.33 -15.44
C LYS A 67 -8.03 11.64 -14.32
N LEU A 68 -9.32 11.47 -14.57
CA LEU A 68 -10.38 11.69 -13.58
C LEU A 68 -10.17 10.84 -12.32
N LEU A 69 -9.78 9.57 -12.47
CA LEU A 69 -9.52 8.69 -11.33
C LEU A 69 -8.32 9.16 -10.51
N ASN A 70 -7.24 9.62 -11.16
CA ASN A 70 -6.09 10.17 -10.46
C ASN A 70 -6.39 11.52 -9.80
N GLU A 71 -7.18 12.39 -10.42
CA GLU A 71 -7.65 13.65 -9.82
C GLU A 71 -8.47 13.38 -8.56
N ASN A 72 -9.40 12.45 -8.66
CA ASN A 72 -10.20 11.94 -7.56
C ASN A 72 -9.37 11.34 -6.42
N PHE A 73 -8.24 10.69 -6.73
CA PHE A 73 -7.31 10.15 -5.74
C PHE A 73 -6.57 11.28 -5.01
N VAL A 74 -6.10 12.28 -5.75
CA VAL A 74 -5.41 13.45 -5.19
C VAL A 74 -6.36 14.28 -4.32
N GLU A 75 -7.64 14.39 -4.70
CA GLU A 75 -8.65 15.07 -3.89
C GLU A 75 -8.88 14.37 -2.53
N GLN A 76 -8.98 13.04 -2.53
CA GLN A 76 -9.18 12.26 -1.30
C GLN A 76 -7.91 12.18 -0.44
N TYR A 77 -6.75 12.07 -1.09
CA TYR A 77 -5.46 11.89 -0.44
C TYR A 77 -4.47 12.98 -0.88
N PRO A 78 -4.71 14.27 -0.53
CA PRO A 78 -3.90 15.40 -1.01
C PRO A 78 -2.45 15.34 -0.52
N PHE A 79 -2.22 14.65 0.60
CA PHE A 79 -0.89 14.43 1.13
C PHE A 79 -0.09 13.43 0.28
N VAL A 80 -0.72 12.52 -0.46
CA VAL A 80 -0.04 11.44 -1.19
C VAL A 80 0.41 11.93 -2.57
N GLN A 81 1.72 12.12 -2.78
CA GLN A 81 2.28 12.63 -4.06
C GLN A 81 2.49 11.55 -5.15
N ILE A 82 1.90 10.38 -5.00
CA ILE A 82 1.90 9.33 -6.02
C ILE A 82 0.49 9.19 -6.57
N THR A 83 0.36 9.08 -7.89
CA THR A 83 -0.94 8.84 -8.53
C THR A 83 -1.39 7.42 -8.28
N TYR A 84 -2.70 7.21 -8.15
CA TYR A 84 -3.27 5.88 -7.99
C TYR A 84 -2.79 4.90 -9.08
N SER A 85 -2.85 5.32 -10.36
CA SER A 85 -2.39 4.47 -11.46
C SER A 85 -0.91 4.06 -11.29
N LYS A 86 -0.09 4.91 -10.65
CA LYS A 86 1.31 4.59 -10.41
C LYS A 86 1.51 3.63 -9.24
N ILE A 87 0.67 3.68 -8.21
CA ILE A 87 0.64 2.68 -7.13
C ILE A 87 0.37 1.30 -7.74
N LYS A 88 -0.72 1.17 -8.52
CA LYS A 88 -1.09 -0.08 -9.20
C LYS A 88 -0.02 -0.58 -10.17
N SER A 89 0.65 0.34 -10.88
CA SER A 89 1.79 -0.01 -11.74
C SER A 89 2.96 -0.61 -10.96
N ILE A 90 3.23 -0.15 -9.73
CA ILE A 90 4.31 -0.67 -8.89
C ILE A 90 3.91 -2.00 -8.25
N GLU A 91 2.66 -2.13 -7.78
CA GLU A 91 2.12 -3.41 -7.30
C GLU A 91 2.23 -4.48 -8.38
N TYR A 92 1.88 -4.16 -9.62
CA TYR A 92 2.05 -5.08 -10.74
C TYR A 92 3.52 -5.44 -11.03
N GLU A 93 4.46 -4.50 -10.88
CA GLU A 93 5.90 -4.81 -10.94
C GLU A 93 6.34 -5.73 -9.80
N LEU A 94 5.82 -5.52 -8.57
CA LEU A 94 6.09 -6.39 -7.42
C LEU A 94 5.58 -7.81 -7.64
N LEU A 95 4.35 -7.97 -8.16
CA LEU A 95 3.80 -9.29 -8.50
C LEU A 95 4.67 -10.02 -9.52
N LYS A 96 5.12 -9.32 -10.57
CA LYS A 96 6.04 -9.90 -11.56
C LYS A 96 7.36 -10.35 -10.95
N LEU A 97 7.94 -9.53 -10.08
CA LEU A 97 9.18 -9.87 -9.39
C LEU A 97 8.99 -11.06 -8.44
N ALA A 98 7.88 -11.09 -7.71
CA ALA A 98 7.56 -12.20 -6.82
C ALA A 98 7.39 -13.52 -7.57
N HIS A 99 6.68 -13.51 -8.70
CA HIS A 99 6.55 -14.66 -9.56
C HIS A 99 7.88 -15.08 -10.21
N PHE A 100 8.76 -14.13 -10.54
CA PHE A 100 10.12 -14.44 -11.03
C PHE A 100 11.01 -15.08 -9.96
N CYS A 101 10.76 -14.79 -8.68
CA CYS A 101 11.48 -15.35 -7.53
C CYS A 101 10.79 -16.57 -6.91
N ASP A 102 9.71 -17.09 -7.52
CA ASP A 102 8.89 -18.18 -7.00
C ASP A 102 8.37 -17.93 -5.56
N PHE A 103 8.01 -16.69 -5.24
CA PHE A 103 7.40 -16.37 -3.94
C PHE A 103 5.91 -16.74 -3.91
N ASP A 104 5.46 -17.26 -2.77
CA ASP A 104 4.05 -17.54 -2.52
C ASP A 104 3.18 -16.28 -2.60
N ASP A 105 1.91 -16.46 -2.98
CA ASP A 105 0.90 -15.38 -3.03
C ASP A 105 0.77 -14.65 -1.68
N ILE A 106 1.01 -15.36 -0.57
CA ILE A 106 1.01 -14.80 0.78
C ILE A 106 2.07 -13.71 0.93
N VAL A 107 3.28 -13.93 0.38
CA VAL A 107 4.38 -12.96 0.41
C VAL A 107 4.00 -11.70 -0.38
N VAL A 108 3.34 -11.88 -1.53
CA VAL A 108 2.87 -10.76 -2.36
C VAL A 108 1.81 -9.93 -1.62
N ALA A 109 0.85 -10.60 -0.97
CA ALA A 109 -0.17 -9.93 -0.17
C ALA A 109 0.44 -9.09 0.95
N TYR A 110 1.41 -9.64 1.69
CA TYR A 110 2.15 -8.88 2.70
C TYR A 110 2.91 -7.70 2.11
N ALA A 111 3.58 -7.89 0.97
CA ALA A 111 4.33 -6.83 0.30
C ALA A 111 3.44 -5.65 -0.12
N TYR A 112 2.23 -5.93 -0.63
CA TYR A 112 1.24 -4.89 -0.96
C TYR A 112 0.84 -4.11 0.29
N VAL A 113 0.41 -4.79 1.36
CA VAL A 113 0.01 -4.15 2.62
C VAL A 113 1.14 -3.28 3.18
N PHE A 114 2.39 -3.76 3.15
CA PHE A 114 3.53 -2.97 3.61
C PHE A 114 3.79 -1.76 2.72
N PHE A 115 3.71 -1.91 1.40
CA PHE A 115 3.88 -0.82 0.47
C PHE A 115 2.79 0.26 0.63
N GLU A 116 1.53 -0.14 0.77
CA GLU A 116 0.40 0.76 1.02
C GLU A 116 0.56 1.51 2.35
N LYS A 117 0.92 0.79 3.43
CA LYS A 117 1.24 1.40 4.72
C LYS A 117 2.32 2.45 4.58
N LEU A 118 3.39 2.18 3.84
CA LEU A 118 4.47 3.15 3.63
C LEU A 118 3.96 4.37 2.87
N ILE A 119 3.17 4.18 1.80
CA ILE A 119 2.59 5.28 1.01
C ILE A 119 1.69 6.19 1.86
N PHE A 120 0.73 5.66 2.61
CA PHE A 120 -0.21 6.51 3.34
C PHE A 120 0.36 7.04 4.66
N LYS A 121 1.14 6.22 5.39
CA LYS A 121 1.64 6.57 6.73
C LYS A 121 2.92 7.38 6.67
N VAL A 122 3.96 6.89 5.97
CA VAL A 122 5.27 7.55 5.96
C VAL A 122 5.21 8.86 5.16
N PHE A 123 4.36 8.92 4.12
CA PHE A 123 4.21 10.18 3.39
C PHE A 123 3.62 11.28 4.27
N LYS A 124 2.55 10.98 5.02
CA LYS A 124 1.86 11.93 5.91
C LYS A 124 2.80 12.56 6.94
N PHE A 125 3.74 11.78 7.49
CA PHE A 125 4.59 12.24 8.59
C PHE A 125 6.01 12.66 8.20
N PHE A 126 6.62 12.07 7.17
CA PHE A 126 8.08 12.16 6.97
C PHE A 126 8.50 12.66 5.59
N GLY A 127 7.63 12.60 4.57
CA GLY A 127 7.95 13.12 3.23
C GLY A 127 9.13 12.43 2.50
N ILE A 128 9.56 11.24 2.94
CA ILE A 128 10.75 10.54 2.40
C ILE A 128 10.51 9.99 0.99
N ILE A 129 9.25 9.77 0.60
CA ILE A 129 8.88 9.06 -0.62
C ILE A 129 8.95 9.99 -1.83
N LYS A 130 10.18 10.25 -2.29
CA LYS A 130 10.46 10.97 -3.53
C LYS A 130 10.29 10.05 -4.75
N LYS A 131 10.08 10.64 -5.94
CA LYS A 131 9.94 9.92 -7.23
C LYS A 131 10.97 8.78 -7.44
N PRO A 132 12.28 8.94 -7.20
CA PRO A 132 13.26 7.87 -7.42
C PRO A 132 13.18 6.74 -6.37
N ASN A 133 12.75 7.04 -5.15
CA ASN A 133 12.81 6.08 -4.03
C ASN A 133 11.62 5.11 -4.03
N ARG A 134 10.55 5.38 -4.78
CA ARG A 134 9.31 4.58 -4.78
C ARG A 134 9.54 3.10 -5.11
N LYS A 135 10.39 2.81 -6.09
CA LYS A 135 10.73 1.41 -6.47
C LYS A 135 11.60 0.72 -5.42
N LEU A 136 12.53 1.46 -4.81
CA LEU A 136 13.39 0.93 -3.73
C LEU A 136 12.57 0.56 -2.50
N ILE A 137 11.61 1.41 -2.14
CA ILE A 137 10.71 1.19 -1.01
C ILE A 137 9.81 -0.02 -1.25
N ALA A 138 9.27 -0.16 -2.48
CA ALA A 138 8.52 -1.35 -2.88
C ALA A 138 9.38 -2.63 -2.77
N GLY A 139 10.62 -2.59 -3.27
CA GLY A 139 11.56 -3.71 -3.16
C GLY A 139 11.89 -4.06 -1.70
N ALA A 140 12.11 -3.06 -0.85
CA ALA A 140 12.35 -3.27 0.57
C ALA A 140 11.12 -3.90 1.26
N ALA A 141 9.91 -3.46 0.91
CA ALA A 141 8.68 -4.05 1.41
C ALA A 141 8.55 -5.53 1.03
N LEU A 142 8.90 -5.89 -0.20
CA LEU A 142 8.93 -7.29 -0.67
C LEU A 142 9.97 -8.13 0.09
N LEU A 143 11.18 -7.61 0.29
CA LEU A 143 12.23 -8.31 1.04
C LEU A 143 11.82 -8.57 2.50
N ILE A 144 11.21 -7.59 3.15
CA ILE A 144 10.68 -7.73 4.51
C ILE A 144 9.57 -8.78 4.55
N ALA A 145 8.63 -8.74 3.59
CA ALA A 145 7.56 -9.73 3.48
C ALA A 145 8.09 -11.16 3.29
N ALA A 146 9.03 -11.35 2.36
CA ALA A 146 9.65 -12.66 2.11
C ALA A 146 10.34 -13.18 3.38
N LYS A 147 11.06 -12.30 4.08
CA LYS A 147 11.78 -12.68 5.30
C LYS A 147 10.84 -13.09 6.43
N ILE A 148 9.73 -12.36 6.63
CA ILE A 148 8.73 -12.66 7.66
C ILE A 148 8.05 -14.00 7.37
N THR A 149 7.64 -14.24 6.12
CA THR A 149 6.98 -15.50 5.74
C THR A 149 7.88 -16.70 5.92
N ASP A 150 9.14 -16.62 5.50
CA ASP A 150 10.14 -17.69 5.67
C ASP A 150 10.35 -18.04 7.15
N PHE A 151 10.50 -17.01 8.01
CA PHE A 151 10.62 -17.23 9.46
C PHE A 151 9.37 -17.84 10.09
N GLY A 152 8.19 -17.47 9.60
CA GLY A 152 6.91 -18.03 10.05
C GLY A 152 6.84 -19.53 9.80
N THR A 153 7.17 -19.96 8.58
CA THR A 153 7.19 -21.38 8.18
C THR A 153 8.14 -22.20 9.06
N VAL A 154 9.37 -21.72 9.28
CA VAL A 154 10.36 -22.41 10.15
C VAL A 154 9.87 -22.53 11.60
N ARG A 155 9.16 -21.53 12.13
CA ARG A 155 8.62 -21.55 13.49
C ARG A 155 7.46 -22.55 13.62
N VAL A 156 6.56 -22.59 12.64
CA VAL A 156 5.44 -23.55 12.64
C VAL A 156 5.96 -24.98 12.61
N SER A 157 6.96 -25.30 11.77
CA SER A 157 7.59 -26.63 11.75
C SER A 157 8.14 -27.03 13.12
N LYS A 158 8.84 -26.12 13.81
CA LYS A 158 9.37 -26.39 15.17
C LYS A 158 8.27 -26.59 16.22
N VAL A 159 7.13 -25.90 16.11
CA VAL A 159 6.01 -26.10 17.04
C VAL A 159 5.35 -27.46 16.82
N VAL A 160 5.23 -27.89 15.57
CA VAL A 160 4.67 -29.20 15.21
C VAL A 160 5.60 -30.35 15.63
N GLU A 161 6.92 -30.14 15.69
CA GLU A 161 7.88 -31.17 16.14
C GLU A 161 7.94 -31.34 17.67
N VAL A 162 7.57 -30.31 18.45
CA VAL A 162 7.69 -30.32 19.92
C VAL A 162 6.39 -30.76 20.61
N GLY A 163 5.24 -30.61 19.95
CA GLY A 163 3.92 -31.05 20.46
C GLY A 163 3.61 -32.48 20.07
#